data_AF-A0A183F0T0-F1
#
_entry.id   AF-A0A183F0T0-F1
#
_cell.length_a   1.000
_cell.length_b   1.000
_cell.length_c   1.000
_cell.angle_alpha   90.00
_cell.angle_beta   90.00
_cell.angle_gamma   90.00
#
_symmetry.space_group_name_H-M   'P 1'
#
loop_
_entity.id
_entity.type
_entity.pdbx_description
1 polymer ?
#
loop_
_entity_poly.entity_id
_entity_poly.type
_entity_poly.pdbx_seq_one_letter_code
_entity_poly.pdbx_strand_id
1 'polypeptide(L)'
;MVVETSVRIDENSDLITCTVMDTDGRQNRAQMHIFVQFGPKVSVVAEQIYAYDDLSAEIQCIVYGYPEPQVEWYYRRSTNVAKPERLSDPVTVKKTAPNQYLYTLFVSPNNHFRKNHFCETSESAKWKCREYQIKAIR
;
A
#
# COMPACT_ATOMS: atom_id res chain seq x y z
N MET A 1 13.79 41.73 13.17
CA MET A 1 13.42 40.55 13.97
C MET A 1 12.83 39.54 13.01
N VAL A 2 13.57 38.49 12.67
CA VAL A 2 13.06 37.39 11.85
C VAL A 2 12.49 36.38 12.82
N VAL A 3 11.18 36.13 12.74
CA VAL A 3 10.55 35.07 13.51
C VAL A 3 10.75 33.79 12.70
N GLU A 4 11.71 32.95 13.08
CA GLU A 4 11.84 31.62 12.49
C GLU A 4 10.83 30.68 13.16
N THR A 5 9.83 30.26 12.39
CA THR A 5 8.86 29.24 12.80
C THR A 5 9.10 27.97 11.99
N SER A 6 9.44 26.88 12.68
CA SER A 6 9.56 25.56 12.08
C SER A 6 8.37 24.69 12.49
N VAL A 7 7.69 24.09 11.52
CA VAL A 7 6.61 23.11 11.75
C VAL A 7 7.13 21.73 11.32
N ARG A 8 6.88 20.71 12.16
CA ARG A 8 7.18 19.32 11.79
C ARG A 8 6.01 18.77 10.98
N ILE A 9 6.31 18.27 9.80
CA ILE A 9 5.35 17.72 8.84
C ILE A 9 5.62 16.21 8.72
N ASP A 10 4.56 15.42 8.72
CA ASP A 10 4.58 13.97 8.53
C ASP A 10 3.56 13.54 7.45
N GLU A 11 3.52 12.25 7.13
CA GLU A 11 2.60 11.66 6.15
C GLU A 11 1.10 11.87 6.44
N ASN A 12 0.73 12.23 7.67
CA ASN A 12 -0.64 12.50 8.08
C ASN A 12 -0.98 14.01 8.07
N SER A 13 -0.01 14.86 7.74
CA SER A 13 -0.16 16.30 7.73
C SER A 13 -0.87 16.76 6.45
N ASP A 14 -2.02 17.43 6.60
CA ASP A 14 -2.86 17.92 5.49
C ASP A 14 -2.97 19.45 5.49
N LEU A 15 -3.28 20.06 6.64
CA LEU A 15 -3.57 21.49 6.72
C LEU A 15 -2.56 22.24 7.61
N ILE A 16 -1.89 23.22 7.03
CA ILE A 16 -1.08 24.20 7.77
C ILE A 16 -1.87 25.49 7.90
N THR A 17 -1.95 26.03 9.12
CA THR A 17 -2.57 27.32 9.40
C THR A 17 -1.53 28.32 9.88
N CYS A 18 -1.36 29.40 9.14
CA CYS A 18 -0.64 30.59 9.59
C CYS A 18 -1.61 31.51 10.34
N THR A 19 -1.23 31.94 11.54
CA THR A 19 -1.98 32.90 12.33
C THR A 19 -1.08 34.08 12.64
N VAL A 20 -1.55 35.28 12.31
CA VAL A 20 -0.91 36.54 12.66
C VAL A 20 -1.85 37.31 13.56
N MET A 21 -1.32 37.85 14.67
CA MET A 21 -2.06 38.71 15.59
C MET A 21 -1.46 40.11 15.54
N ASP A 22 -2.28 41.08 15.21
CA ASP A 22 -1.92 42.49 15.18
C ASP A 22 -1.89 43.05 16.61
N THR A 23 -1.22 44.19 16.82
CA THR A 23 -1.11 44.85 18.13
C THR A 23 -2.45 45.33 18.68
N ASP A 24 -3.47 45.46 17.83
CA ASP A 24 -4.85 45.81 18.18
C ASP A 24 -5.71 44.57 18.55
N GLY A 25 -5.11 43.38 18.57
CA GLY A 25 -5.77 42.12 18.91
C GLY A 25 -6.52 41.47 17.75
N ARG A 26 -6.48 42.03 16.53
CA ARG A 26 -7.06 41.38 15.35
C ARG A 26 -6.22 40.18 14.93
N GLN A 27 -6.91 39.09 14.59
CA GLN A 27 -6.27 37.86 14.15
C GLN A 27 -6.54 37.63 12.66
N ASN A 28 -5.47 37.54 11.87
CA ASN A 28 -5.51 37.16 10.47
C ASN A 28 -5.06 35.69 10.36
N ARG A 29 -5.81 34.87 9.62
CA ARG A 29 -5.49 33.46 9.39
C ARG A 29 -5.34 33.18 7.90
N ALA A 30 -4.29 32.46 7.54
CA ALA A 30 -4.12 31.90 6.20
C ALA A 30 -3.97 30.38 6.32
N GLN A 31 -4.59 29.64 5.41
CA GLN A 31 -4.58 28.17 5.40
C GLN A 31 -3.98 27.67 4.09
N MET A 32 -3.21 26.58 4.18
CA MET A 32 -2.59 25.91 3.04
C MET A 32 -2.73 24.40 3.20
N HIS A 33 -3.21 23.74 2.15
CA HIS A 33 -3.17 22.28 2.05
C HIS A 33 -1.80 21.81 1.58
N ILE A 34 -1.25 20.81 2.26
CA ILE A 34 0.02 20.18 1.94
C ILE A 34 -0.19 18.71 1.60
N PHE A 35 0.54 18.24 0.60
CA PHE A 35 0.51 16.84 0.18
C PHE A 35 1.90 16.25 0.34
N VAL A 36 2.08 15.50 1.42
CA VAL A 36 3.37 14.88 1.73
C VAL A 36 3.53 13.62 0.90
N GLN A 37 4.57 13.56 0.08
CA GLN A 37 4.92 12.34 -0.64
C GLN A 37 5.69 11.40 0.27
N PHE A 38 5.29 10.13 0.28
CA PHE A 38 5.93 9.09 1.06
C PHE A 38 5.82 7.74 0.38
N GLY A 39 6.83 6.91 0.60
CA GLY A 39 6.92 5.58 -0.01
C GLY A 39 5.87 4.62 0.51
N PRO A 40 5.56 3.57 -0.27
CA PRO A 40 4.45 2.68 0.03
C PRO A 40 4.66 1.86 1.32
N LYS A 41 3.63 1.77 2.16
CA LYS A 41 3.55 0.85 3.31
C LYS A 41 2.50 -0.21 3.04
N VAL A 42 2.88 -1.49 3.11
CA VAL A 42 1.97 -2.59 2.81
C VAL A 42 1.53 -3.30 4.08
N SER A 43 0.22 -3.55 4.19
CA SER A 43 -0.41 -4.37 5.22
C SER A 43 -1.17 -5.53 4.57
N VAL A 44 -0.94 -6.74 5.06
CA VAL A 44 -1.61 -7.95 4.56
C VAL A 44 -2.94 -8.13 5.27
N VAL A 45 -4.02 -8.46 4.53
CA VAL A 45 -5.35 -8.70 5.12
C VAL A 45 -5.41 -10.09 5.77
N ALA A 46 -4.84 -11.11 5.12
CA ALA A 46 -4.78 -12.46 5.64
C ALA A 46 -3.49 -13.18 5.22
N GLU A 47 -2.78 -13.80 6.17
CA GLU A 47 -1.56 -14.57 5.90
C GLU A 47 -1.85 -15.94 5.25
N GLN A 48 -3.03 -16.50 5.55
CA GLN A 48 -3.50 -17.77 5.01
C GLN A 48 -4.83 -17.58 4.30
N ILE A 49 -4.88 -17.97 3.05
CA ILE A 49 -6.07 -17.88 2.21
C ILE A 49 -6.54 -19.30 1.97
N TYR A 50 -7.83 -19.55 2.18
CA TYR A 50 -8.42 -20.86 1.94
C TYR A 50 -9.29 -20.79 0.71
N ALA A 51 -9.06 -21.69 -0.24
CA ALA A 51 -9.85 -21.78 -1.46
C ALA A 51 -10.02 -23.25 -1.86
N TYR A 52 -11.10 -23.56 -2.56
CA TYR A 52 -11.29 -24.89 -3.14
C TYR A 52 -10.47 -25.00 -4.42
N ASP A 53 -10.01 -26.22 -4.74
CA ASP A 53 -9.13 -26.47 -5.90
C ASP A 53 -9.76 -26.08 -7.26
N ASP A 54 -11.07 -25.90 -7.32
CA ASP A 54 -11.87 -25.53 -8.49
C ASP A 54 -12.31 -24.05 -8.53
N LEU A 55 -12.13 -23.30 -7.44
CA LEU A 55 -12.54 -21.90 -7.32
C LEU A 55 -11.33 -20.97 -7.30
N SER A 56 -11.43 -19.78 -7.88
CA SER A 56 -10.37 -18.76 -7.78
C SER A 56 -10.17 -18.29 -6.33
N ALA A 57 -8.92 -18.00 -5.95
CA ALA A 57 -8.62 -17.34 -4.68
C ALA A 57 -8.45 -15.83 -4.85
N GLU A 58 -8.82 -15.09 -3.81
CA GLU A 58 -8.55 -13.66 -3.72
C GLU A 58 -7.42 -13.41 -2.72
N ILE A 59 -6.35 -12.78 -3.19
CA ILE A 59 -5.29 -12.25 -2.32
C ILE A 59 -5.49 -10.75 -2.17
N GLN A 60 -5.58 -10.28 -0.93
CA GLN A 60 -5.82 -8.87 -0.62
C GLN A 60 -4.66 -8.25 0.15
N CYS A 61 -4.21 -7.08 -0.30
CA CYS A 61 -3.27 -6.23 0.43
C CYS A 61 -3.73 -4.77 0.47
N ILE A 62 -3.47 -4.12 1.60
CA ILE A 62 -3.71 -2.69 1.80
C ILE A 62 -2.37 -1.98 1.64
N VAL A 63 -2.31 -1.00 0.76
CA VAL A 63 -1.10 -0.22 0.51
C VAL A 63 -1.39 1.25 0.83
N TYR A 64 -0.55 1.83 1.66
CA TYR A 64 -0.56 3.26 1.95
C TYR A 64 0.53 3.94 1.14
N GLY A 65 0.27 5.07 0.48
CA GLY A 65 1.30 5.77 -0.30
C GLY A 65 0.74 7.01 -0.98
N TYR A 66 1.62 7.99 -1.19
CA TYR A 66 1.33 9.15 -2.05
C TYR A 66 2.59 9.52 -2.85
N PRO A 67 2.55 9.55 -4.20
CA PRO A 67 1.39 9.30 -5.07
C PRO A 67 0.91 7.83 -5.03
N GLU A 68 -0.17 7.51 -5.78
CA GLU A 68 -0.69 6.14 -5.83
C GLU A 68 0.40 5.14 -6.24
N PRO A 69 0.71 4.15 -5.38
CA PRO A 69 1.81 3.22 -5.64
C PRO A 69 1.44 2.19 -6.72
N GLN A 70 2.43 1.68 -7.45
CA GLN A 70 2.20 0.54 -8.34
C GLN A 70 2.62 -0.76 -7.65
N VAL A 71 1.75 -1.77 -7.71
CA VAL A 71 1.94 -3.08 -7.09
C VAL A 71 2.08 -4.14 -8.17
N GLU A 72 3.16 -4.91 -8.11
CA GLU A 72 3.37 -6.10 -8.92
C GLU A 72 3.28 -7.35 -8.05
N TRP A 73 2.63 -8.39 -8.57
CA TRP A 73 2.45 -9.66 -7.87
C TRP A 73 3.36 -10.72 -8.44
N TYR A 74 3.90 -11.55 -7.56
CA TYR A 74 4.83 -12.61 -7.89
C TYR A 74 4.48 -13.88 -7.15
N TYR A 75 4.92 -15.00 -7.73
CA TYR A 75 4.85 -16.30 -7.08
C TYR A 75 6.20 -17.00 -7.14
N ARG A 76 6.41 -17.89 -6.17
CA ARG A 76 7.58 -18.77 -6.10
C ARG A 76 7.13 -20.23 -6.11
N ARG A 77 7.59 -20.97 -7.13
CA ARG A 77 7.29 -22.40 -7.31
C ARG A 77 7.97 -23.29 -6.26
N SER A 78 9.18 -22.93 -5.82
CA SER A 78 9.96 -23.63 -4.79
C SER A 78 10.99 -22.70 -4.16
N THR A 79 11.31 -22.91 -2.88
CA THR A 79 12.38 -22.20 -2.16
C THR A 79 13.76 -22.32 -2.83
N ASN A 80 13.95 -23.34 -3.66
CA ASN A 80 15.21 -23.60 -4.37
C ASN A 80 15.36 -22.80 -5.69
N VAL A 81 14.31 -22.11 -6.14
CA VAL A 81 14.35 -21.27 -7.35
C VAL A 81 14.60 -19.83 -6.96
N ALA A 82 15.76 -19.29 -7.38
CA ALA A 82 16.22 -17.96 -6.98
C ALA A 82 15.35 -16.82 -7.53
N LYS A 83 14.76 -16.98 -8.72
CA LYS A 83 13.99 -15.93 -9.39
C LYS A 83 12.48 -16.15 -9.26
N PRO A 84 11.73 -15.20 -8.69
CA PRO A 84 10.28 -15.25 -8.68
C PRO A 84 9.70 -14.93 -10.07
N GLU A 85 8.49 -15.41 -10.34
CA GLU A 85 7.79 -15.21 -11.60
C GLU A 85 6.62 -14.24 -11.39
N ARG A 86 6.44 -13.29 -12.31
CA ARG A 86 5.37 -12.28 -12.22
C ARG A 86 4.03 -12.93 -12.53
N LEU A 87 3.03 -12.71 -11.68
CA LEU A 87 1.65 -13.09 -11.95
C LEU A 87 1.04 -12.09 -12.94
N SER A 88 0.34 -12.63 -13.94
CA SER A 88 -0.44 -11.86 -14.91
C SER A 88 -1.94 -11.97 -14.69
N ASP A 89 -2.35 -12.56 -13.57
CA ASP A 89 -3.74 -12.65 -13.16
C ASP A 89 -4.37 -11.26 -12.95
N PRO A 90 -5.71 -11.13 -13.08
CA PRO A 90 -6.36 -9.84 -12.95
C PRO A 90 -6.23 -9.27 -11.53
N VAL A 91 -5.96 -7.96 -11.46
CA VAL A 91 -5.85 -7.19 -10.22
C VAL A 91 -6.89 -6.08 -10.23
N THR A 92 -7.63 -5.94 -9.13
CA THR A 92 -8.52 -4.81 -8.88
C THR A 92 -7.93 -3.91 -7.82
N VAL A 93 -7.98 -2.59 -8.04
CA VAL A 93 -7.51 -1.58 -7.08
C VAL A 93 -8.71 -0.74 -6.63
N LYS A 94 -8.87 -0.56 -5.32
CA LYS A 94 -9.91 0.30 -4.73
C LYS A 94 -9.29 1.27 -3.75
N LYS A 95 -9.48 2.58 -3.95
CA LYS A 95 -9.12 3.58 -2.94
C LYS A 95 -10.11 3.52 -1.78
N THR A 96 -9.61 3.23 -0.58
CA THR A 96 -10.45 3.02 0.62
C THR A 96 -10.43 4.21 1.58
N ALA A 97 -9.32 4.97 1.59
CA ALA A 97 -9.13 6.18 2.37
C ALA A 97 -8.08 7.09 1.68
N PRO A 98 -7.86 8.33 2.17
CA PRO A 98 -6.75 9.15 1.70
C PRO A 98 -5.43 8.38 1.76
N ASN A 99 -4.71 8.36 0.65
CA ASN A 99 -3.43 7.66 0.50
C ASN A 99 -3.50 6.16 0.87
N GLN A 100 -4.68 5.52 0.84
CA GLN A 100 -4.88 4.10 1.18
C GLN A 100 -5.64 3.35 0.07
N TYR A 101 -5.06 2.26 -0.39
CA TYR A 101 -5.48 1.50 -1.56
C TYR A 101 -5.58 0.00 -1.23
N LEU A 102 -6.67 -0.65 -1.61
CA LEU A 102 -6.88 -2.09 -1.50
C LEU A 102 -6.64 -2.74 -2.85
N TYR A 103 -5.60 -3.57 -2.95
CA TYR A 103 -5.30 -4.39 -4.13
C TYR A 103 -5.85 -5.79 -3.89
N THR A 104 -6.62 -6.28 -4.86
CA THR A 104 -7.18 -7.64 -4.87
C THR A 104 -6.70 -8.37 -6.11
N LEU A 105 -5.90 -9.41 -5.92
CA LEU A 105 -5.42 -10.31 -6.96
C LEU A 105 -6.31 -11.54 -7.01
N PHE A 106 -6.81 -11.90 -8.20
CA PHE A 106 -7.63 -13.08 -8.41
C PHE A 106 -6.80 -14.22 -8.99
N VAL A 107 -6.33 -15.13 -8.15
CA VAL A 107 -5.51 -16.26 -8.56
C VAL A 107 -6.39 -17.36 -9.15
N SER A 108 -6.12 -17.68 -10.42
CA SER A 108 -6.83 -18.74 -11.14
C SER A 108 -6.45 -20.16 -10.66
N PRO A 109 -7.33 -21.17 -10.80
CA PRO A 109 -7.11 -22.52 -10.28
C PRO A 109 -5.97 -23.32 -10.91
N ASN A 110 -5.44 -22.87 -12.04
CA ASN A 110 -4.46 -23.61 -12.83
C ASN A 110 -3.08 -23.68 -12.14
N ASN A 111 -2.91 -24.59 -11.18
CA ASN A 111 -1.62 -25.01 -10.63
C ASN A 111 -0.84 -23.92 -9.83
N HIS A 112 -1.52 -22.89 -9.33
CA HIS A 112 -0.92 -21.84 -8.47
C HIS A 112 -1.31 -21.94 -7.00
N PHE A 113 -2.26 -22.82 -6.64
CA PHE A 113 -2.78 -22.97 -5.27
C PHE A 113 -1.77 -23.42 -4.22
N ARG A 114 -0.68 -24.10 -4.59
CA ARG A 114 0.34 -24.60 -3.63
C ARG A 114 1.66 -23.83 -3.66
N LYS A 115 1.67 -22.64 -4.25
CA LYS A 115 2.87 -21.81 -4.38
C LYS A 115 2.84 -20.68 -3.35
N ASN A 116 4.00 -20.19 -2.94
CA ASN A 116 4.07 -19.01 -2.08
C ASN A 116 3.92 -17.76 -2.97
N HIS A 117 2.99 -16.88 -2.62
CA HIS A 117 2.73 -15.64 -3.35
C HIS A 117 3.23 -14.44 -2.56
N PHE A 118 3.67 -13.39 -3.24
CA PHE A 118 4.05 -12.13 -2.61
C PHE A 118 3.89 -10.97 -3.58
N CYS A 119 3.73 -9.76 -3.04
CA CYS A 119 3.72 -8.52 -3.81
C CYS A 119 5.00 -7.71 -3.60
N GLU A 120 5.34 -6.89 -4.60
CA GLU A 120 6.38 -5.87 -4.53
C GLU A 120 5.83 -4.54 -5.07
N THR A 121 6.33 -3.43 -4.56
CA THR A 121 5.93 -2.08 -4.97
C THR A 121 7.04 -1.41 -5.77
N SER A 122 6.69 -0.71 -6.85
CA SER A 122 7.65 -0.18 -7.83
C SER A 122 8.63 0.89 -7.32
N GLU A 123 8.29 1.64 -6.26
CA GLU A 123 9.07 2.82 -5.83
C GLU A 123 10.23 2.51 -4.87
N SER A 124 10.37 1.28 -4.37
CA SER A 124 11.54 0.92 -3.57
C SER A 124 11.76 -0.58 -3.59
N ALA A 125 12.90 -1.01 -4.14
CA ALA A 125 13.33 -2.40 -4.28
C ALA A 125 13.56 -3.17 -2.95
N LYS A 126 12.93 -2.78 -1.83
CA LYS A 126 13.16 -3.37 -0.49
C LYS A 126 11.94 -3.48 0.42
N TRP A 127 10.71 -3.43 -0.09
CA TRP A 127 9.54 -3.75 0.73
C TRP A 127 8.86 -5.00 0.19
N LYS A 128 9.31 -6.15 0.70
CA LYS A 128 8.63 -7.44 0.48
C LYS A 128 7.32 -7.42 1.26
N CYS A 129 6.21 -7.62 0.57
CA CYS A 129 5.01 -8.12 1.22
C CYS A 129 5.33 -9.43 1.95
N ARG A 130 4.70 -9.67 3.10
CA ARG A 130 4.78 -11.00 3.75
C ARG A 130 4.26 -12.07 2.79
N GLU A 131 4.84 -13.26 2.87
CA GLU A 131 4.47 -14.39 2.02
C GLU A 131 3.02 -14.80 2.30
N TYR A 132 2.24 -14.95 1.25
CA TYR A 132 0.89 -15.51 1.30
C TYR A 132 0.96 -17.01 1.02
N GLN A 133 0.27 -17.79 1.84
CA GLN A 133 0.06 -19.22 1.59
C GLN A 133 -1.40 -19.48 1.29
N ILE A 134 -1.68 -19.99 0.09
CA ILE A 134 -3.02 -20.48 -0.23
C ILE A 134 -3.08 -21.95 0.18
N LYS A 135 -4.10 -22.30 0.97
CA LYS A 135 -4.39 -23.66 1.40
C LYS A 135 -5.64 -24.14 0.67
N ALA A 136 -5.48 -25.22 -0.09
CA ALA A 136 -6.60 -25.90 -0.72
C ALA A 136 -7.49 -26.55 0.35
N ILE A 137 -8.78 -26.22 0.36
CA ILE A 137 -9.80 -26.98 1.08
C ILE A 137 -10.26 -28.12 0.16
N ARG A 138 -10.18 -29.35 0.67
CA ARG A 138 -10.69 -30.56 0.01
C ARG A 138 -12.13 -30.84 0.39
#